data_AF-A0A953B614-F1
#
_entry.id   AF-A0A953B614-F1
#
_cell.length_a   1.000
_cell.length_b   1.000
_cell.length_c   1.000
_cell.angle_alpha   90.00
_cell.angle_beta   90.00
_cell.angle_gamma   90.00
#
_symmetry.space_group_name_H-M   'P 1'
#
loop_
_entity.id
_entity.type
_entity.pdbx_description
1 polymer ?
#
loop_
_entity_poly.entity_id
_entity_poly.type
_entity_poly.pdbx_seq_one_letter_code
_entity_poly.pdbx_strand_id
1 'polypeptide(L)'
;DLAAFLPDLIDRAVAAQAAQPAPLRPTGPFPREAQRALGETVMRALGFDFEHGRLDVSLHPFCGGVAEDVRITTRYDEADFASALMGVIHETGHALYERGLPAAWRRQPVGQARSMSVHESQSLFWEMQVARSRPFLAWLAPHLARTFGADTGAWTPDNLHRLWTRVRPGFIRVEADEATYPAHVILRYRLEKAMVVGDLEVRDLPAAWNEGMHAMLGLVPPSDREGCLQDIHWFDGAWGYFPTYTLGAIAAAQLFEAAARALPDLAGLIERGEFAPLREWLGEAVHARAASLPTRDLLIAATGRPLDPAVFRRHLEARYLA
;
A
#
# COMPACT_ATOMS: atom_id res chain seq x y z
N ASP A 1 -4.56 4.30 20.27
CA ASP A 1 -5.03 5.32 19.32
C ASP A 1 -3.91 5.61 18.34
N LEU A 2 -4.16 5.57 17.03
CA LEU A 2 -3.16 5.92 16.01
C LEU A 2 -2.98 7.44 15.92
N ALA A 3 -4.04 8.22 16.12
CA ALA A 3 -3.96 9.67 15.94
C ALA A 3 -3.00 10.33 16.94
N ALA A 4 -2.98 9.86 18.19
CA ALA A 4 -2.04 10.32 19.21
C ALA A 4 -0.62 9.77 19.02
N PHE A 5 -0.46 8.65 18.30
CA PHE A 5 0.82 7.96 18.13
C PHE A 5 1.62 8.48 16.93
N LEU A 6 0.95 8.79 15.83
CA LEU A 6 1.60 9.10 14.56
C LEU A 6 2.50 10.34 14.61
N PRO A 7 2.10 11.49 15.22
CA PRO A 7 2.96 12.67 15.23
C PRO A 7 4.33 12.41 15.87
N ASP A 8 4.38 11.78 17.05
CA ASP A 8 5.64 11.42 17.72
C ASP A 8 6.49 10.44 16.89
N LEU A 9 5.85 9.40 16.33
CA LEU A 9 6.54 8.45 15.46
C LEU A 9 7.17 9.15 14.26
N ILE A 10 6.42 10.02 13.57
CA ILE A 10 6.87 10.74 12.38
C ILE A 10 8.08 11.60 12.72
N ASP A 11 8.01 12.39 13.79
CA ASP A 11 9.12 13.25 14.23
C ASP A 11 10.37 12.43 14.54
N ARG A 12 10.22 11.32 15.28
CA ARG A 12 11.33 10.42 15.62
C ARG A 12 11.92 9.74 14.39
N ALA A 13 11.08 9.30 13.45
CA ALA A 13 11.53 8.67 12.21
C ALA A 13 12.30 9.66 11.33
N VAL A 14 11.78 10.88 11.16
CA VAL A 14 12.47 11.94 10.40
C VAL A 14 13.82 12.27 11.04
N ALA A 15 13.88 12.42 12.37
CA ALA A 15 15.12 12.68 13.08
C ALA A 15 16.14 11.53 12.94
N ALA A 16 15.69 10.29 13.11
CA ALA A 16 16.55 9.10 12.96
C ALA A 16 17.11 8.98 11.53
N GLN A 17 16.28 9.22 10.51
CA GLN A 17 16.69 9.15 9.11
C GLN A 17 17.58 10.33 8.69
N ALA A 18 17.45 11.49 9.33
CA ALA A 18 18.35 12.63 9.09
C ALA A 18 19.78 12.38 9.60
N ALA A 19 19.96 11.50 10.59
CA ALA A 19 21.27 11.08 11.09
C ALA A 19 21.98 10.05 10.20
N GLN A 20 21.27 9.48 9.22
CA GLN A 20 21.82 8.51 8.26
C GLN A 20 22.29 9.21 6.98
N PRO A 21 23.24 8.63 6.23
CA PRO A 21 23.59 9.11 4.90
C PRO A 21 22.35 9.20 4.00
N ALA A 22 22.22 10.30 3.26
CA ALA A 22 21.13 10.45 2.30
C ALA A 22 21.17 9.29 1.28
N PRO A 23 20.03 8.66 0.97
CA PRO A 23 19.99 7.60 -0.02
C PRO A 23 20.35 8.15 -1.40
N LEU A 24 21.10 7.36 -2.18
CA LEU A 24 21.44 7.65 -3.56
C LEU A 24 20.18 7.47 -4.40
N ARG A 25 19.78 8.51 -5.13
CA ARG A 25 18.68 8.45 -6.07
C ARG A 25 19.20 7.97 -7.42
N PRO A 26 18.67 6.88 -7.98
CA PRO A 26 18.97 6.50 -9.35
C PRO A 26 18.64 7.67 -10.30
N THR A 27 19.53 7.95 -11.24
CA THR A 27 19.33 9.02 -12.22
C THR A 27 18.80 8.42 -13.53
N GLY A 28 17.66 8.94 -13.98
CA GLY A 28 17.06 8.56 -15.26
C GLY A 28 17.81 9.09 -16.49
N PRO A 29 17.22 8.99 -17.69
CA PRO A 29 15.82 8.58 -17.91
C PRO A 29 15.59 7.09 -17.68
N PHE A 30 14.39 6.73 -17.23
CA PHE A 30 13.89 5.36 -17.14
C PHE A 30 12.87 5.13 -18.25
N PRO A 31 13.26 4.59 -19.42
CA PRO A 31 12.36 4.47 -20.56
C PRO A 31 11.10 3.68 -20.21
N ARG A 32 9.93 4.14 -20.66
CA ARG A 32 8.64 3.48 -20.37
C ARG A 32 8.64 1.97 -20.63
N GLU A 33 9.19 1.52 -21.76
CA GLU A 33 9.22 0.09 -22.11
C GLU A 33 10.09 -0.74 -21.14
N ALA A 34 11.18 -0.15 -20.62
CA ALA A 34 12.00 -0.80 -19.61
C ALA A 34 11.25 -0.90 -18.27
N GLN A 35 10.52 0.15 -17.86
CA GLN A 35 9.66 0.10 -16.68
C GLN A 35 8.56 -0.96 -16.82
N ARG A 36 7.93 -1.04 -17.99
CA ARG A 36 6.92 -2.05 -18.29
C ARG A 36 7.49 -3.47 -18.19
N ALA A 37 8.63 -3.73 -18.81
CA ALA A 37 9.27 -5.04 -18.77
C ALA A 37 9.66 -5.46 -17.33
N LEU A 38 10.14 -4.51 -16.52
CA LEU A 38 10.38 -4.74 -15.10
C LEU A 38 9.09 -5.05 -14.34
N GLY A 39 8.04 -4.23 -14.54
CA GLY A 39 6.73 -4.43 -13.93
C GLY A 39 6.17 -5.81 -14.23
N GLU A 40 6.16 -6.22 -15.50
CA GLU A 40 5.70 -7.56 -15.90
C GLU A 40 6.57 -8.69 -15.32
N THR A 41 7.89 -8.47 -15.17
CA THR A 41 8.78 -9.44 -14.51
C THR A 41 8.38 -9.65 -13.04
N VAL A 42 8.12 -8.55 -12.33
CA VAL A 42 7.69 -8.60 -10.92
C VAL A 42 6.29 -9.22 -10.81
N MET A 43 5.34 -8.83 -11.67
CA MET A 43 4.01 -9.42 -11.72
C MET A 43 4.05 -10.94 -11.88
N ARG A 44 4.86 -11.45 -12.82
CA ARG A 44 5.01 -12.91 -13.02
C ARG A 44 5.60 -13.59 -11.79
N ALA A 45 6.59 -12.98 -11.15
CA ALA A 45 7.19 -13.53 -9.93
C ALA A 45 6.17 -13.61 -8.77
N LEU A 46 5.37 -12.56 -8.57
CA LEU A 46 4.30 -12.54 -7.57
C LEU A 46 3.16 -13.53 -7.90
N GLY A 47 3.03 -13.92 -9.17
CA GLY A 47 2.07 -14.93 -9.64
C GLY A 47 0.84 -14.36 -10.32
N PHE A 48 0.95 -13.16 -10.91
CA PHE A 48 -0.11 -12.61 -11.76
C PHE A 48 -0.38 -13.52 -12.97
N ASP A 49 -1.65 -13.78 -13.23
CA ASP A 49 -2.15 -14.66 -14.29
C ASP A 49 -2.42 -13.86 -15.57
N PHE A 50 -1.42 -13.75 -16.45
CA PHE A 50 -1.52 -13.01 -17.71
C PHE A 50 -2.43 -13.67 -18.76
N GLU A 51 -2.87 -14.91 -18.56
CA GLU A 51 -3.90 -15.53 -19.42
C GLU A 51 -5.30 -15.02 -19.06
N HIS A 52 -5.47 -14.49 -17.85
CA HIS A 52 -6.75 -13.99 -17.32
C HIS A 52 -6.63 -12.55 -16.82
N GLY A 53 -5.73 -11.77 -17.41
CA GLY A 53 -5.47 -10.40 -17.00
C GLY A 53 -4.38 -9.73 -17.83
N ARG A 54 -4.26 -8.42 -17.70
CA ARG A 54 -3.24 -7.62 -18.41
C ARG A 54 -2.92 -6.34 -17.67
N LEU A 55 -1.77 -5.76 -18.03
CA LEU A 55 -1.30 -4.46 -17.57
C LEU A 55 -1.45 -3.40 -18.68
N ASP A 56 -2.10 -2.29 -18.34
CA ASP A 56 -2.32 -1.15 -19.24
C ASP A 56 -1.91 0.19 -18.61
N VAL A 57 -2.10 1.28 -19.37
CA VAL A 57 -1.84 2.64 -18.89
C VAL A 57 -3.13 3.42 -18.66
N SER A 58 -3.23 4.08 -17.52
CA SER A 58 -4.31 5.03 -17.18
C SER A 58 -3.75 6.27 -16.47
N LEU A 59 -4.59 7.29 -16.27
CA LEU A 59 -4.21 8.48 -15.51
C LEU A 59 -4.05 8.20 -14.01
N HIS A 60 -4.94 7.35 -13.48
CA HIS A 60 -4.93 6.85 -12.11
C HIS A 60 -4.89 5.32 -12.15
N PRO A 61 -3.86 4.67 -11.60
CA PRO A 61 -3.81 3.21 -11.47
C PRO A 61 -5.05 2.66 -10.78
N PHE A 62 -5.54 1.52 -11.26
CA PHE A 62 -6.63 0.77 -10.63
C PHE A 62 -6.59 -0.70 -11.06
N CYS A 63 -7.29 -1.54 -10.29
CA CYS A 63 -7.61 -2.92 -10.60
C CYS A 63 -9.11 -3.06 -10.84
N GLY A 64 -9.51 -3.80 -11.87
CA GLY A 64 -10.91 -4.05 -12.17
C GLY A 64 -11.10 -5.13 -13.23
N GLY A 65 -12.34 -5.30 -13.69
CA GLY A 65 -12.69 -6.33 -14.68
C GLY A 65 -13.74 -7.29 -14.14
N VAL A 66 -13.64 -8.56 -14.53
CA VAL A 66 -14.53 -9.64 -14.08
C VAL A 66 -13.72 -10.81 -13.55
N ALA A 67 -14.37 -11.76 -12.89
CA ALA A 67 -13.66 -12.85 -12.24
C ALA A 67 -12.78 -13.68 -13.20
N GLU A 68 -13.13 -13.76 -14.49
CA GLU A 68 -12.37 -14.44 -15.54
C GLU A 68 -11.32 -13.55 -16.25
N ASP A 69 -11.34 -12.24 -16.06
CA ASP A 69 -10.45 -11.26 -16.72
C ASP A 69 -10.22 -10.06 -15.79
N VAL A 70 -9.14 -10.13 -15.01
CA VAL A 70 -8.75 -9.11 -14.01
C VAL A 70 -7.63 -8.25 -14.57
N ARG A 71 -7.94 -6.99 -14.83
CA ARG A 71 -7.05 -6.04 -15.48
C ARG A 71 -6.53 -5.03 -14.47
N ILE A 72 -5.28 -4.63 -14.66
CA ILE A 72 -4.65 -3.59 -13.85
C ILE A 72 -4.08 -2.50 -14.76
N THR A 73 -4.00 -1.29 -14.24
CA THR A 73 -3.39 -0.17 -14.95
C THR A 73 -2.27 0.45 -14.12
N THR A 74 -1.33 1.11 -14.79
CA THR A 74 -0.27 1.89 -14.15
C THR A 74 -0.05 3.22 -14.87
N ARG A 75 0.78 4.09 -14.30
CA ARG A 75 1.24 5.32 -14.91
C ARG A 75 2.76 5.38 -14.82
N TYR A 76 3.41 5.50 -15.98
CA TYR A 76 4.86 5.59 -16.06
C TYR A 76 5.33 7.05 -15.96
N ASP A 77 6.45 7.25 -15.28
CA ASP A 77 7.18 8.51 -15.22
C ASP A 77 8.64 8.22 -15.58
N GLU A 78 9.14 8.77 -16.68
CA GLU A 78 10.52 8.52 -17.12
C GLU A 78 11.57 9.18 -16.21
N ALA A 79 11.16 10.06 -15.29
CA ALA A 79 12.02 10.61 -14.25
C ALA A 79 12.06 9.74 -12.98
N ASP A 80 11.04 8.93 -12.73
CA ASP A 80 10.92 8.09 -11.54
C ASP A 80 10.19 6.77 -11.82
N PHE A 81 10.96 5.68 -11.98
CA PHE A 81 10.39 4.36 -12.20
C PHE A 81 9.69 3.77 -10.96
N ALA A 82 10.04 4.23 -9.75
CA ALA A 82 9.60 3.60 -8.50
C ALA A 82 8.09 3.76 -8.31
N SER A 83 7.55 4.91 -8.71
CA SER A 83 6.11 5.20 -8.69
C SER A 83 5.31 4.16 -9.51
N ALA A 84 5.72 3.90 -10.75
CA ALA A 84 5.07 2.93 -11.62
C ALA A 84 5.21 1.50 -11.10
N LEU A 85 6.41 1.13 -10.61
CA LEU A 85 6.68 -0.20 -10.09
C LEU A 85 5.85 -0.50 -8.84
N MET A 86 5.81 0.42 -7.87
CA MET A 86 5.01 0.24 -6.65
C MET A 86 3.52 0.22 -6.96
N GLY A 87 3.06 1.08 -7.88
CA GLY A 87 1.68 1.02 -8.39
C GLY A 87 1.34 -0.35 -9.00
N VAL A 88 2.22 -0.91 -9.85
CA VAL A 88 2.03 -2.26 -10.41
C VAL A 88 1.95 -3.32 -9.32
N ILE A 89 2.80 -3.26 -8.29
CA ILE A 89 2.78 -4.23 -7.18
C ILE A 89 1.50 -4.09 -6.37
N HIS A 90 1.06 -2.86 -6.09
CA HIS A 90 -0.18 -2.54 -5.40
C HIS A 90 -1.38 -3.16 -6.13
N GLU A 91 -1.55 -2.84 -7.42
CA GLU A 91 -2.66 -3.37 -8.22
C GLU A 91 -2.56 -4.88 -8.45
N THR A 92 -1.34 -5.44 -8.48
CA THR A 92 -1.15 -6.90 -8.51
C THR A 92 -1.70 -7.54 -7.24
N GLY A 93 -1.55 -6.94 -6.07
CA GLY A 93 -2.13 -7.46 -4.84
C GLY A 93 -3.66 -7.49 -4.87
N HIS A 94 -4.30 -6.44 -5.40
CA HIS A 94 -5.74 -6.44 -5.68
C HIS A 94 -6.13 -7.57 -6.65
N ALA A 95 -5.38 -7.72 -7.75
CA ALA A 95 -5.68 -8.72 -8.76
C ALA A 95 -5.54 -10.16 -8.24
N LEU A 96 -4.51 -10.42 -7.41
CA LEU A 96 -4.32 -11.71 -6.76
C LEU A 96 -5.49 -12.06 -5.84
N TYR A 97 -6.08 -11.07 -5.15
CA TYR A 97 -7.27 -11.32 -4.34
C TYR A 97 -8.46 -11.74 -5.20
N GLU A 98 -8.77 -10.94 -6.23
CA GLU A 98 -9.89 -11.20 -7.14
C GLU A 98 -9.78 -12.56 -7.83
N ARG A 99 -8.58 -12.91 -8.30
CA ARG A 99 -8.31 -14.21 -8.92
C ARG A 99 -8.35 -15.38 -7.92
N GLY A 100 -7.99 -15.11 -6.66
CA GLY A 100 -8.04 -16.07 -5.56
C GLY A 100 -9.45 -16.34 -5.00
N LEU A 101 -10.48 -15.59 -5.44
CA LEU A 101 -11.85 -15.82 -5.02
C LEU A 101 -12.38 -17.19 -5.49
N PRO A 102 -13.21 -17.89 -4.69
CA PRO A 102 -13.60 -19.28 -4.93
C PRO A 102 -14.44 -19.43 -6.21
N ALA A 103 -13.94 -20.20 -7.17
CA ALA A 103 -14.55 -20.36 -8.49
C ALA A 103 -16.03 -20.80 -8.45
N ALA A 104 -16.38 -21.69 -7.51
CA ALA A 104 -17.76 -22.17 -7.34
C ALA A 104 -18.76 -21.06 -6.98
N TRP A 105 -18.30 -19.95 -6.39
CA TRP A 105 -19.15 -18.88 -5.86
C TRP A 105 -18.96 -17.53 -6.56
N ARG A 106 -18.15 -17.43 -7.62
CA ARG A 106 -17.80 -16.16 -8.29
C ARG A 106 -19.00 -15.29 -8.70
N ARG A 107 -20.16 -15.90 -8.96
CA ARG A 107 -21.41 -15.22 -9.34
C ARG A 107 -22.43 -15.10 -8.21
N GLN A 108 -22.02 -15.36 -6.97
CA GLN A 108 -22.86 -15.30 -5.77
C GLN A 108 -22.31 -14.23 -4.82
N PRO A 109 -23.15 -13.56 -4.02
CA PRO A 109 -22.69 -12.57 -3.04
C PRO A 109 -21.61 -13.11 -2.09
N VAL A 110 -21.71 -14.37 -1.69
CA VAL A 110 -20.73 -15.04 -0.81
C VAL A 110 -19.35 -15.19 -1.44
N GLY A 111 -19.26 -15.20 -2.78
CA GLY A 111 -18.00 -15.33 -3.51
C GLY A 111 -17.36 -14.01 -3.90
N GLN A 112 -17.94 -12.86 -3.52
CA GLN A 112 -17.35 -11.54 -3.77
C GLN A 112 -16.24 -11.21 -2.76
N ALA A 113 -15.39 -10.24 -3.09
CA ALA A 113 -14.44 -9.67 -2.15
C ALA A 113 -15.17 -9.14 -0.89
N ARG A 114 -14.57 -9.36 0.29
CA ARG A 114 -15.28 -9.16 1.56
C ARG A 114 -15.65 -7.70 1.83
N SER A 115 -14.69 -6.80 1.68
CA SER A 115 -14.85 -5.36 1.93
C SER A 115 -13.65 -4.62 1.35
N MET A 116 -13.79 -3.31 1.14
CA MET A 116 -12.68 -2.47 0.67
C MET A 116 -11.47 -2.52 1.60
N SER A 117 -11.66 -2.65 2.91
CA SER A 117 -10.53 -2.80 3.85
C SER A 117 -9.77 -4.11 3.65
N VAL A 118 -10.47 -5.23 3.41
CA VAL A 118 -9.81 -6.52 3.14
C VAL A 118 -9.16 -6.50 1.77
N HIS A 119 -9.78 -5.83 0.80
CA HIS A 119 -9.26 -5.67 -0.55
C HIS A 119 -7.96 -4.84 -0.55
N GLU A 120 -7.98 -3.68 0.09
CA GLU A 120 -6.81 -2.82 0.30
C GLU A 120 -5.72 -3.51 1.12
N SER A 121 -6.10 -4.37 2.07
CA SER A 121 -5.08 -5.11 2.80
C SER A 121 -4.30 -6.06 1.90
N GLN A 122 -4.86 -6.52 0.77
CA GLN A 122 -4.13 -7.37 -0.17
C GLN A 122 -3.15 -6.56 -1.02
N SER A 123 -3.54 -5.39 -1.51
CA SER A 123 -2.64 -4.50 -2.23
C SER A 123 -1.48 -4.02 -1.35
N LEU A 124 -1.78 -3.53 -0.14
CA LEU A 124 -0.77 -3.08 0.81
C LEU A 124 0.07 -4.22 1.41
N PHE A 125 -0.44 -5.46 1.42
CA PHE A 125 0.38 -6.61 1.81
C PHE A 125 1.56 -6.77 0.84
N TRP A 126 1.31 -6.76 -0.46
CA TRP A 126 2.36 -6.91 -1.45
C TRP A 126 3.21 -5.64 -1.60
N GLU A 127 2.59 -4.46 -1.64
CA GLU A 127 3.31 -3.19 -1.81
C GLU A 127 4.11 -2.80 -0.56
N MET A 128 3.43 -2.70 0.60
CA MET A 128 4.05 -2.17 1.81
C MET A 128 4.77 -3.26 2.61
N GLN A 129 4.19 -4.45 2.75
CA GLN A 129 4.79 -5.47 3.63
C GLN A 129 5.89 -6.25 2.91
N VAL A 130 5.64 -6.70 1.68
CA VAL A 130 6.61 -7.46 0.87
C VAL A 130 7.59 -6.53 0.17
N ALA A 131 7.13 -5.63 -0.70
CA ALA A 131 8.02 -4.95 -1.65
C ALA A 131 8.97 -3.91 -1.03
N ARG A 132 8.66 -3.40 0.15
CA ARG A 132 9.56 -2.50 0.92
C ARG A 132 10.44 -3.24 1.92
N SER A 133 10.35 -4.56 2.00
CA SER A 133 11.16 -5.39 2.89
C SER A 133 12.58 -5.58 2.34
N ARG A 134 13.57 -5.68 3.24
CA ARG A 134 14.97 -5.95 2.85
C ARG A 134 15.12 -7.21 1.98
N PRO A 135 14.45 -8.36 2.29
CA PRO A 135 14.51 -9.54 1.44
C PRO A 135 14.02 -9.30 0.00
N PHE A 136 12.90 -8.57 -0.17
CA PHE A 136 12.39 -8.29 -1.51
C PHE A 136 13.33 -7.38 -2.28
N LEU A 137 13.93 -6.40 -1.61
CA LEU A 137 14.89 -5.49 -2.24
C LEU A 137 16.20 -6.18 -2.61
N ALA A 138 16.60 -7.21 -1.85
CA ALA A 138 17.71 -8.09 -2.22
C ALA A 138 17.41 -8.87 -3.50
N TRP A 139 16.19 -9.39 -3.62
CA TRP A 139 15.73 -10.04 -4.85
C TRP A 139 15.62 -9.06 -6.03
N LEU A 140 15.06 -7.86 -5.81
CA LEU A 140 14.75 -6.88 -6.86
C LEU A 140 15.99 -6.18 -7.40
N ALA A 141 16.98 -5.88 -6.55
CA ALA A 141 18.22 -5.18 -6.90
C ALA A 141 18.88 -5.67 -8.21
N PRO A 142 19.14 -6.98 -8.40
CA PRO A 142 19.72 -7.48 -9.65
C PRO A 142 18.80 -7.32 -10.88
N HIS A 143 17.47 -7.26 -10.70
CA HIS A 143 16.55 -6.95 -11.81
C HIS A 143 16.66 -5.47 -12.21
N LEU A 144 16.73 -4.55 -11.24
CA LEU A 144 16.92 -3.12 -11.50
C LEU A 144 18.23 -2.86 -12.25
N ALA A 145 19.33 -3.46 -11.78
CA ALA A 145 20.64 -3.32 -12.42
C ALA A 145 20.67 -3.88 -13.85
N ARG A 146 19.96 -4.98 -14.13
CA ARG A 146 19.84 -5.54 -15.49
C ARG A 146 18.98 -4.66 -16.40
N THR A 147 17.89 -4.09 -15.87
CA THR A 147 16.93 -3.33 -16.68
C THR A 147 17.38 -1.90 -16.96
N PHE A 148 17.95 -1.21 -15.98
CA PHE A 148 18.34 0.20 -16.09
C PHE A 148 19.85 0.42 -16.17
N GLY A 149 20.64 -0.67 -16.20
CA GLY A 149 22.09 -0.62 -16.18
C GLY A 149 22.66 -0.55 -14.78
N ALA A 150 23.96 -0.84 -14.67
CA ALA A 150 24.67 -0.79 -13.40
C ALA A 150 24.88 0.67 -12.97
N ASP A 151 24.11 1.13 -11.99
CA ASP A 151 24.38 2.39 -11.28
C ASP A 151 25.26 2.13 -10.06
N THR A 152 26.15 3.08 -9.84
CA THR A 152 27.10 3.29 -8.74
C THR A 152 26.46 3.21 -7.34
N GLY A 153 26.09 2.00 -6.90
CA GLY A 153 25.60 1.74 -5.54
C GLY A 153 24.12 2.04 -5.29
N ALA A 154 23.44 2.76 -6.20
CA ALA A 154 22.03 3.10 -6.06
C ALA A 154 21.11 1.87 -6.01
N TRP A 155 21.49 0.77 -6.69
CA TRP A 155 20.75 -0.49 -6.70
C TRP A 155 21.07 -1.42 -5.53
N THR A 156 21.91 -1.03 -4.58
CA THR A 156 22.17 -1.88 -3.42
C THR A 156 20.88 -2.03 -2.58
N PRO A 157 20.59 -3.23 -2.05
CA PRO A 157 19.36 -3.47 -1.29
C PRO A 157 19.17 -2.52 -0.12
N ASP A 158 20.27 -2.17 0.55
CA ASP A 158 20.27 -1.23 1.68
C ASP A 158 19.97 0.22 1.24
N ASN A 159 20.53 0.67 0.10
CA ASN A 159 20.19 1.98 -0.45
C ASN A 159 18.73 2.06 -0.90
N LEU A 160 18.25 1.03 -1.61
CA LEU A 160 16.84 0.94 -2.02
C LEU A 160 15.91 0.97 -0.82
N HIS A 161 16.28 0.26 0.26
CA HIS A 161 15.49 0.25 1.49
C HIS A 161 15.40 1.65 2.08
N ARG A 162 16.53 2.34 2.31
CA ARG A 162 16.52 3.73 2.80
C ARG A 162 15.76 4.68 1.88
N LEU A 163 15.83 4.48 0.57
CA LEU A 163 15.12 5.32 -0.40
C LEU A 163 13.61 5.14 -0.31
N TRP A 164 13.13 3.90 -0.21
CA TRP A 164 11.71 3.55 -0.24
C TRP A 164 11.06 3.45 1.14
N THR A 165 11.83 3.62 2.22
CA THR A 165 11.30 3.83 3.57
C THR A 165 11.55 5.25 4.07
N ARG A 166 11.81 6.21 3.18
CA ARG A 166 11.96 7.61 3.58
C ARG A 166 10.62 8.17 4.08
N VAL A 167 10.62 8.69 5.31
CA VAL A 167 9.47 9.40 5.89
C VAL A 167 9.60 10.88 5.57
N ARG A 168 8.53 11.46 5.01
CA ARG A 168 8.48 12.89 4.71
C ARG A 168 7.02 13.37 4.72
N PRO A 169 6.61 14.16 5.73
CA PRO A 169 5.33 14.84 5.71
C PRO A 169 5.13 15.62 4.41
N GLY A 170 3.96 15.47 3.79
CA GLY A 170 3.58 16.16 2.57
C GLY A 170 2.08 16.50 2.58
N PHE A 171 1.62 17.21 1.55
CA PHE A 171 0.20 17.60 1.45
C PHE A 171 -0.68 16.54 0.80
N ILE A 172 -0.12 15.78 -0.15
CA ILE A 172 -0.85 14.90 -1.05
C ILE A 172 -0.90 13.47 -0.51
N ARG A 173 -2.10 12.99 -0.18
CA ARG A 173 -2.32 11.65 0.41
C ARG A 173 -1.79 10.52 -0.46
N VAL A 174 -2.02 10.57 -1.77
CA VAL A 174 -1.59 9.49 -2.69
C VAL A 174 -0.07 9.43 -2.90
N GLU A 175 0.66 10.45 -2.43
CA GLU A 175 2.13 10.51 -2.46
C GLU A 175 2.76 10.29 -1.08
N ALA A 176 1.92 10.11 -0.05
CA ALA A 176 2.37 9.96 1.33
C ALA A 176 3.08 8.60 1.55
N ASP A 177 4.12 8.61 2.37
CA ASP A 177 4.79 7.38 2.81
C ASP A 177 3.94 6.59 3.82
N GLU A 178 4.29 5.33 4.10
CA GLU A 178 3.51 4.44 4.98
C GLU A 178 3.28 5.01 6.39
N ALA A 179 4.21 5.81 6.92
CA ALA A 179 4.12 6.37 8.26
C ALA A 179 3.22 7.62 8.30
N THR A 180 3.24 8.45 7.26
CA THR A 180 2.44 9.68 7.19
C THR A 180 1.04 9.43 6.61
N TYR A 181 0.86 8.43 5.75
CA TYR A 181 -0.39 8.12 5.06
C TYR A 181 -1.61 7.97 6.00
N PRO A 182 -1.54 7.25 7.14
CA PRO A 182 -2.68 7.11 8.05
C PRO A 182 -3.15 8.44 8.63
N ALA A 183 -2.27 9.43 8.76
CA ALA A 183 -2.62 10.77 9.25
C ALA A 183 -3.58 11.49 8.29
N HIS A 184 -3.33 11.38 6.98
CA HIS A 184 -4.22 11.92 5.95
C HIS A 184 -5.61 11.28 5.97
N VAL A 185 -5.69 9.97 6.22
CA VAL A 185 -6.95 9.23 6.32
C VAL A 185 -7.72 9.63 7.58
N ILE A 186 -7.05 9.73 8.72
CA ILE A 186 -7.64 10.15 10.00
C ILE A 186 -8.24 11.56 9.88
N LEU A 187 -7.54 12.48 9.21
CA LEU A 187 -8.06 13.83 8.95
C LEU A 187 -9.40 13.75 8.20
N ARG A 188 -9.45 13.04 7.08
CA ARG A 188 -10.66 12.93 6.25
C ARG A 188 -11.80 12.29 7.02
N TYR A 189 -11.54 11.20 7.75
CA TYR A 189 -12.55 10.56 8.59
C TYR A 189 -13.15 11.51 9.64
N ARG A 190 -12.31 12.33 10.29
CA ARG A 190 -12.78 13.31 11.28
C ARG A 190 -13.64 14.39 10.64
N LEU A 191 -13.23 14.91 9.48
CA LEU A 191 -14.00 15.90 8.73
C LEU A 191 -15.32 15.33 8.22
N GLU A 192 -15.30 14.11 7.67
CA GLU A 192 -16.52 13.38 7.27
C GLU A 192 -17.49 13.25 8.42
N LYS A 193 -17.01 12.77 9.57
CA LYS A 193 -17.84 12.59 10.76
C LYS A 193 -18.47 13.93 11.18
N ALA A 194 -17.65 14.99 11.28
CA ALA A 194 -18.12 16.31 11.69
C ALA A 194 -19.17 16.88 10.73
N MET A 195 -18.99 16.75 9.42
CA MET A 195 -19.97 17.17 8.43
C MET A 195 -21.27 16.37 8.51
N VAL A 196 -21.18 15.05 8.66
CA VAL A 196 -22.36 14.16 8.72
C VAL A 196 -23.20 14.39 9.97
N VAL A 197 -22.57 14.67 11.13
CA VAL A 197 -23.31 14.95 12.38
C VAL A 197 -23.77 16.41 12.50
N GLY A 198 -23.37 17.28 11.57
CA GLY A 198 -23.75 18.70 11.55
C GLY A 198 -22.86 19.63 12.38
N ASP A 199 -21.71 19.15 12.87
CA ASP A 199 -20.74 19.94 13.64
C ASP A 199 -19.82 20.80 12.75
N LEU A 200 -19.76 20.52 11.44
CA LEU A 200 -18.97 21.26 10.45
C LEU A 200 -19.83 21.57 9.21
N GLU A 201 -19.97 22.84 8.87
CA GLU A 201 -20.58 23.24 7.60
C GLU A 201 -19.56 23.16 6.45
N VAL A 202 -20.03 22.81 5.25
CA VAL A 202 -19.16 22.62 4.06
C VAL A 202 -18.34 23.88 3.73
N ARG A 203 -18.89 25.08 3.97
CA ARG A 203 -18.16 26.35 3.72
C ARG A 203 -16.91 26.53 4.59
N ASP A 204 -16.86 25.86 5.74
CA ASP A 204 -15.76 25.94 6.70
C ASP A 204 -14.73 24.81 6.51
N LEU A 205 -15.00 23.88 5.59
CA LEU A 205 -14.14 22.75 5.27
C LEU A 205 -12.69 23.15 4.93
N PRO A 206 -12.42 24.21 4.15
CA PRO A 206 -11.04 24.63 3.88
C PRO A 206 -10.25 24.98 5.15
N ALA A 207 -10.87 25.71 6.08
CA ALA A 207 -10.22 26.10 7.34
C ALA A 207 -10.00 24.88 8.25
N ALA A 208 -11.03 24.04 8.43
CA ALA A 208 -10.94 22.82 9.24
C ALA A 208 -9.91 21.82 8.68
N TRP A 209 -9.77 21.75 7.36
CA TRP A 209 -8.73 20.96 6.70
C TRP A 209 -7.33 21.44 7.08
N ASN A 210 -7.09 22.75 6.99
CA ASN A 210 -5.78 23.34 7.28
C ASN A 210 -5.39 23.13 8.75
N GLU A 211 -6.33 23.30 9.67
CA GLU A 211 -6.12 23.02 11.10
C GLU A 211 -5.77 21.55 11.34
N GLY A 212 -6.51 20.63 10.72
CA GLY A 212 -6.29 19.21 10.87
C GLY A 212 -4.98 18.71 10.22
N MET A 213 -4.59 19.27 9.07
CA MET A 213 -3.27 19.01 8.46
C MET A 213 -2.15 19.50 9.37
N HIS A 214 -2.29 20.68 9.97
CA HIS A 214 -1.29 21.23 10.87
C HIS A 214 -1.16 20.38 12.13
N ALA A 215 -2.28 19.99 12.74
CA ALA A 215 -2.30 19.18 13.95
C ALA A 215 -1.69 17.78 13.75
N MET A 216 -1.89 17.16 12.57
CA MET A 216 -1.45 15.80 12.31
C MET A 216 -0.05 15.69 11.69
N LEU A 217 0.34 16.67 10.87
CA LEU A 217 1.56 16.61 10.05
C LEU A 217 2.44 17.87 10.17
N GLY A 218 2.02 18.89 10.92
CA GLY A 218 2.74 20.16 11.04
C GLY A 218 2.67 21.05 9.79
N LEU A 219 1.75 20.76 8.86
CA LEU A 219 1.69 21.36 7.53
C LEU A 219 0.40 22.14 7.28
N VAL A 220 0.49 23.24 6.51
CA VAL A 220 -0.68 23.97 6.00
C VAL A 220 -0.58 24.01 4.47
N PRO A 221 -1.56 23.44 3.73
CA PRO A 221 -1.58 23.51 2.27
C PRO A 221 -1.57 24.96 1.77
N PRO A 222 -0.86 25.28 0.67
CA PRO A 222 -0.80 26.64 0.13
C PRO A 222 -2.05 27.02 -0.66
N SER A 223 -2.91 26.06 -1.01
CA SER A 223 -4.17 26.26 -1.73
C SER A 223 -5.13 25.10 -1.51
N ASP A 224 -6.42 25.31 -1.78
CA ASP A 224 -7.44 24.25 -1.66
C ASP A 224 -7.22 23.10 -2.66
N ARG A 225 -6.52 23.36 -3.78
CA ARG A 225 -6.11 22.32 -4.75
C ARG A 225 -5.21 21.26 -4.11
N GLU A 226 -4.29 21.69 -3.25
CA GLU A 226 -3.43 20.80 -2.46
C GLU A 226 -4.02 20.52 -1.06
N GLY A 227 -5.15 21.15 -0.75
CA GLY A 227 -5.92 21.01 0.47
C GLY A 227 -7.14 20.10 0.27
N CYS A 228 -8.32 20.59 0.66
CA CYS A 228 -9.56 19.81 0.68
C CYS A 228 -10.09 19.35 -0.69
N LEU A 229 -9.57 19.90 -1.80
CA LEU A 229 -9.98 19.52 -3.17
C LEU A 229 -9.03 18.48 -3.81
N GLN A 230 -8.03 17.98 -3.07
CA GLN A 230 -7.02 17.09 -3.62
C GLN A 230 -7.54 15.69 -4.00
N ASP A 231 -8.67 15.25 -3.40
CA ASP A 231 -9.25 13.93 -3.59
C ASP A 231 -10.65 14.01 -4.20
N ILE A 232 -10.97 13.05 -5.08
CA ILE A 232 -12.26 12.99 -5.80
C ILE A 232 -13.39 12.42 -4.93
N HIS A 233 -13.07 11.69 -3.85
CA HIS A 233 -14.02 10.84 -3.12
C HIS A 233 -15.29 11.55 -2.66
N TRP A 234 -15.18 12.74 -2.08
CA TRP A 234 -16.36 13.49 -1.63
C TRP A 234 -17.21 14.01 -2.79
N PHE A 235 -16.57 14.37 -3.92
CA PHE A 235 -17.27 14.76 -5.14
C PHE A 235 -18.02 13.58 -5.78
N ASP A 236 -17.45 12.38 -5.71
CA ASP A 236 -18.03 11.13 -6.23
C ASP A 236 -19.03 10.48 -5.26
N GLY A 237 -19.26 11.06 -4.08
CA GLY A 237 -20.20 10.56 -3.07
C GLY A 237 -19.67 9.38 -2.24
N ALA A 238 -18.37 9.09 -2.27
CA ALA A 238 -17.73 8.03 -1.50
C ALA A 238 -17.48 8.43 -0.03
N TRP A 239 -18.55 8.67 0.71
CA TRP A 239 -18.52 9.05 2.13
C TRP A 239 -18.32 7.84 3.04
N GLY A 240 -17.45 7.96 4.05
CA GLY A 240 -17.09 6.84 4.93
C GLY A 240 -16.18 5.81 4.28
N TYR A 241 -15.65 6.13 3.09
CA TYR A 241 -14.73 5.28 2.34
C TYR A 241 -13.30 5.40 2.86
N PHE A 242 -12.78 6.61 3.14
CA PHE A 242 -11.39 6.78 3.54
C PHE A 242 -10.89 5.89 4.69
N PRO A 243 -11.67 5.62 5.75
CA PRO A 243 -11.25 4.70 6.81
C PRO A 243 -10.82 3.32 6.30
N THR A 244 -11.34 2.87 5.14
CA THR A 244 -11.00 1.56 4.59
C THR A 244 -9.51 1.44 4.28
N TYR A 245 -8.85 2.53 3.89
CA TYR A 245 -7.43 2.53 3.56
C TYR A 245 -6.54 2.22 4.77
N THR A 246 -6.71 2.94 5.88
CA THR A 246 -5.93 2.68 7.10
C THR A 246 -6.31 1.36 7.75
N LEU A 247 -7.58 0.95 7.70
CA LEU A 247 -7.98 -0.39 8.14
C LEU A 247 -7.29 -1.49 7.30
N GLY A 248 -7.15 -1.26 6.00
CA GLY A 248 -6.39 -2.11 5.09
C GLY A 248 -4.91 -2.20 5.46
N ALA A 249 -4.26 -1.06 5.76
CA ALA A 249 -2.87 -1.02 6.19
C ALA A 249 -2.63 -1.82 7.50
N ILE A 250 -3.52 -1.66 8.49
CA ILE A 250 -3.43 -2.40 9.75
C ILE A 250 -3.62 -3.91 9.49
N ALA A 251 -4.61 -4.28 8.67
CA ALA A 251 -4.86 -5.67 8.32
C ALA A 251 -3.69 -6.28 7.54
N ALA A 252 -3.06 -5.54 6.62
CA ALA A 252 -1.91 -5.98 5.85
C ALA A 252 -0.73 -6.34 6.76
N ALA A 253 -0.37 -5.44 7.69
CA ALA A 253 0.70 -5.71 8.66
C ALA A 253 0.36 -6.90 9.57
N GLN A 254 -0.90 -7.02 10.01
CA GLN A 254 -1.35 -8.14 10.85
C GLN A 254 -1.34 -9.48 10.12
N LEU A 255 -1.75 -9.50 8.85
CA LEU A 255 -1.68 -10.67 7.98
C LEU A 255 -0.23 -11.06 7.73
N PHE A 256 0.66 -10.10 7.46
CA PHE A 256 2.07 -10.38 7.23
C PHE A 256 2.76 -10.94 8.48
N GLU A 257 2.46 -10.40 9.67
CA GLU A 257 2.93 -10.94 10.95
C GLU A 257 2.45 -12.40 11.16
N ALA A 258 1.23 -12.73 10.72
CA ALA A 258 0.69 -14.09 10.78
C ALA A 258 1.34 -15.02 9.75
N ALA A 259 1.55 -14.56 8.51
CA ALA A 259 2.26 -15.30 7.47
C ALA A 259 3.68 -15.65 7.90
N ALA A 260 4.41 -14.70 8.50
CA ALA A 260 5.77 -14.91 8.99
C ALA A 260 5.84 -15.97 10.12
N ARG A 261 4.77 -16.11 10.93
CA ARG A 261 4.68 -17.21 11.91
C ARG A 261 4.38 -18.56 11.27
N ALA A 262 3.55 -18.56 10.22
CA ALA A 262 3.16 -19.78 9.51
C ALA A 262 4.27 -20.30 8.58
N LEU A 263 5.14 -19.41 8.08
CA LEU A 263 6.23 -19.69 7.16
C LEU A 263 7.56 -19.24 7.80
N PRO A 264 8.24 -20.12 8.57
CA PRO A 264 9.45 -19.73 9.31
C PRO A 264 10.62 -19.19 8.45
N ASP A 265 10.73 -19.62 7.18
CA ASP A 265 11.72 -19.10 6.21
C ASP A 265 11.13 -18.02 5.28
N LEU A 266 10.10 -17.27 5.70
CA LEU A 266 9.44 -16.30 4.83
C LEU A 266 10.43 -15.28 4.22
N ALA A 267 11.39 -14.80 5.02
CA ALA A 267 12.41 -13.88 4.53
C ALA A 267 13.29 -14.51 3.44
N GLY A 268 13.78 -15.74 3.65
CA GLY A 268 14.60 -16.44 2.67
C GLY A 268 13.84 -16.77 1.39
N LEU A 269 12.56 -17.15 1.49
CA LEU A 269 11.68 -17.36 0.35
C LEU A 269 11.55 -16.08 -0.49
N ILE A 270 11.27 -14.94 0.14
CA ILE A 270 11.15 -13.64 -0.54
C ILE A 270 12.49 -13.25 -1.21
N GLU A 271 13.61 -13.43 -0.54
CA GLU A 271 14.95 -13.11 -1.08
C GLU A 271 15.33 -13.94 -2.31
N ARG A 272 14.85 -15.19 -2.38
CA ARG A 272 15.04 -16.08 -3.55
C ARG A 272 13.99 -15.86 -4.65
N GLY A 273 13.00 -15.00 -4.42
CA GLY A 273 11.87 -14.80 -5.35
C GLY A 273 10.84 -15.93 -5.35
N GLU A 274 10.82 -16.75 -4.31
CA GLU A 274 9.91 -17.88 -4.13
C GLU A 274 8.61 -17.41 -3.45
N PHE A 275 7.76 -16.70 -4.19
CA PHE A 275 6.53 -16.10 -3.65
C PHE A 275 5.33 -17.06 -3.54
N ALA A 276 5.44 -18.26 -4.12
CA ALA A 276 4.33 -19.22 -4.17
C ALA A 276 3.81 -19.63 -2.77
N PRO A 277 4.66 -20.00 -1.80
CA PRO A 277 4.16 -20.38 -0.47
C PRO A 277 3.41 -19.25 0.25
N LEU A 278 3.86 -18.01 0.07
CA LEU A 278 3.19 -16.83 0.65
C LEU A 278 1.83 -16.57 0.00
N ARG A 279 1.77 -16.70 -1.34
CA ARG A 279 0.51 -16.57 -2.09
C ARG A 279 -0.47 -17.67 -1.74
N GLU A 280 -0.01 -18.91 -1.60
CA GLU A 280 -0.84 -20.04 -1.17
C GLU A 280 -1.42 -19.82 0.22
N TRP A 281 -0.59 -19.36 1.17
CA TRP A 281 -1.06 -19.01 2.51
C TRP A 281 -2.15 -17.93 2.48
N LEU A 282 -1.97 -16.85 1.71
CA LEU A 282 -3.02 -15.83 1.53
C LEU A 282 -4.28 -16.39 0.87
N GLY A 283 -4.09 -17.26 -0.12
CA GLY A 283 -5.16 -17.95 -0.83
C GLY A 283 -6.08 -18.71 0.15
N GLU A 284 -5.49 -19.49 1.05
CA GLU A 284 -6.22 -20.30 2.02
C GLU A 284 -6.78 -19.48 3.19
N ALA A 285 -5.97 -18.56 3.73
CA ALA A 285 -6.33 -17.79 4.92
C ALA A 285 -7.35 -16.69 4.63
N VAL A 286 -7.31 -16.09 3.43
CA VAL A 286 -8.11 -14.91 3.08
C VAL A 286 -8.92 -15.12 1.80
N HIS A 287 -8.27 -15.42 0.67
CA HIS A 287 -8.93 -15.29 -0.65
C HIS A 287 -10.08 -16.27 -0.84
N ALA A 288 -9.86 -17.55 -0.49
CA ALA A 288 -10.86 -18.61 -0.58
C ALA A 288 -12.07 -18.38 0.35
N ARG A 289 -11.95 -17.49 1.35
CA ARG A 289 -13.04 -17.14 2.26
C ARG A 289 -13.99 -16.11 1.65
N ALA A 290 -13.56 -15.30 0.68
CA ALA A 290 -14.39 -14.30 0.02
C ALA A 290 -15.27 -13.53 1.04
N ALA A 291 -16.58 -13.40 0.79
CA ALA A 291 -17.52 -12.76 1.69
C ALA A 291 -18.22 -13.74 2.67
N SER A 292 -17.72 -14.97 2.84
CA SER A 292 -18.34 -15.99 3.69
C SER A 292 -18.28 -15.72 5.20
N LEU A 293 -17.36 -14.85 5.64
CA LEU A 293 -17.18 -14.48 7.04
C LEU A 293 -17.27 -12.98 7.24
N PRO A 294 -17.79 -12.48 8.37
CA PRO A 294 -17.56 -11.10 8.81
C PRO A 294 -16.06 -10.77 8.84
N THR A 295 -15.67 -9.53 8.52
CA THR A 295 -14.24 -9.12 8.48
C THR A 295 -13.51 -9.42 9.79
N ARG A 296 -14.18 -9.23 10.94
CA ARG A 296 -13.62 -9.58 12.25
C ARG A 296 -13.27 -11.06 12.33
N ASP A 297 -14.18 -11.93 11.92
CA ASP A 297 -14.02 -13.38 12.04
C ASP A 297 -13.04 -13.92 11.02
N LEU A 298 -12.99 -13.32 9.82
CA LEU A 298 -11.97 -13.58 8.81
C LEU A 298 -10.56 -13.32 9.37
N LEU A 299 -10.35 -12.15 9.99
CA LEU A 299 -9.05 -11.80 10.58
C LEU A 299 -8.72 -12.67 11.79
N ILE A 300 -9.69 -13.02 12.64
CA ILE A 300 -9.48 -13.97 13.74
C ILE A 300 -9.05 -15.32 13.19
N ALA A 301 -9.71 -15.84 12.14
CA ALA A 301 -9.35 -17.11 11.53
C ALA A 301 -7.94 -17.09 10.91
N ALA A 302 -7.58 -16.01 10.21
CA ALA A 302 -6.30 -15.89 9.53
C ALA A 302 -5.12 -15.59 10.48
N THR A 303 -5.34 -14.81 11.55
CA THR A 303 -4.26 -14.26 12.36
C THR A 303 -4.35 -14.59 13.84
N GLY A 304 -5.40 -15.29 14.27
CA GLY A 304 -5.68 -15.66 15.66
C GLY A 304 -6.21 -14.52 16.55
N ARG A 305 -6.54 -13.35 16.00
CA ARG A 305 -7.00 -12.17 16.76
C ARG A 305 -7.82 -11.21 15.89
N PRO A 306 -8.69 -10.36 16.48
CA PRO A 306 -9.36 -9.30 15.74
C PRO A 306 -8.35 -8.27 15.20
N LEU A 307 -8.80 -7.33 14.38
CA LEU A 307 -7.97 -6.23 13.89
C LEU A 307 -7.34 -5.46 15.06
N ASP A 308 -6.01 -5.40 15.12
CA ASP A 308 -5.24 -4.89 16.25
C ASP A 308 -4.25 -3.80 15.78
N PRO A 309 -4.56 -2.51 16.01
CA PRO A 309 -3.65 -1.41 15.69
C PRO A 309 -2.29 -1.48 16.38
N ALA A 310 -2.12 -2.26 17.46
CA ALA A 310 -0.81 -2.46 18.07
C ALA A 310 0.16 -3.20 17.16
N VAL A 311 -0.32 -4.09 16.28
CA VAL A 311 0.52 -4.78 15.30
C VAL A 311 1.13 -3.78 14.33
N PHE A 312 0.29 -2.90 13.76
CA PHE A 312 0.73 -1.87 12.82
C PHE A 312 1.69 -0.86 13.47
N ARG A 313 1.46 -0.46 14.73
CA ARG A 313 2.38 0.43 15.46
C ARG A 313 3.77 -0.18 15.64
N ARG A 314 3.85 -1.43 16.11
CA ARG A 314 5.13 -2.14 16.26
C ARG A 314 5.85 -2.29 14.92
N HIS A 315 5.10 -2.58 13.86
CA HIS A 315 5.64 -2.65 12.50
C HIS A 315 6.27 -1.33 12.06
N LEU A 316 5.56 -0.21 12.23
CA LEU A 316 6.10 1.10 11.89
C LEU A 316 7.34 1.45 12.72
N GLU A 317 7.32 1.20 14.04
CA GLU A 317 8.50 1.41 14.89
C GLU A 317 9.70 0.58 14.42
N ALA A 318 9.48 -0.71 14.15
CA ALA A 318 10.53 -1.62 13.69
C ALA A 318 11.11 -1.23 12.32
N ARG A 319 10.30 -0.65 11.43
CA ARG A 319 10.73 -0.24 10.08
C ARG A 319 11.40 1.11 10.05
N TYR A 320 10.91 2.08 10.82
CA TYR A 320 11.26 3.49 10.66
C TYR A 320 12.17 4.04 11.76
N LEU A 321 12.34 3.32 12.87
CA LEU A 321 13.20 3.74 13.99
C LEU A 321 14.42 2.84 14.20
N ALA A 322 14.52 1.73 13.47
CA ALA A 322 15.63 0.78 13.55
C ALA A 322 16.85 1.20 12.70
#